data_AF-A0A9D8WQ65-F1
#
_entry.id   AF-A0A9D8WQ65-F1
#
_cell.length_a   1.000
_cell.length_b   1.000
_cell.length_c   1.000
_cell.angle_alpha   90.00
_cell.angle_beta   90.00
_cell.angle_gamma   90.00
#
_symmetry.space_group_name_H-M   'P 1'
#
loop_
_entity.id
_entity.type
_entity.pdbx_description
1 polymer ?
#
loop_
_entity_poly.entity_id
_entity_poly.type
_entity_poly.pdbx_seq_one_letter_code
_entity_poly.pdbx_strand_id
1 'polypeptide(L)'
;QINEVAQRGCTVINGSGFYSGEEVKMLFVLAKRSESGRIFSLINEIDPNAFVSQSAVIGVYGLGFDKIKQKGKHLSHSSSN
;
A
#
# COMPACT_ATOMS: atom_id res chain seq x y z
N GLN A 1 8.12 13.64 -0.08
CA GLN A 1 7.30 13.98 1.11
C GLN A 1 6.39 12.83 1.58
N ILE A 2 5.46 12.26 0.79
CA ILE A 2 4.65 11.10 1.26
C ILE A 2 5.51 9.84 1.57
N ASN A 3 6.53 9.57 0.73
CA ASN A 3 7.46 8.45 0.95
C ASN A 3 8.25 8.56 2.26
N GLU A 4 8.51 9.79 2.73
CA GLU A 4 9.29 10.05 3.95
C GLU A 4 8.41 10.02 5.19
N VAL A 5 7.16 10.47 5.08
CA VAL A 5 6.24 10.60 6.22
C VAL A 5 5.57 9.28 6.58
N ALA A 6 5.36 8.38 5.62
CA ALA A 6 4.68 7.11 5.87
C ALA A 6 5.61 5.89 5.92
N GLN A 7 6.88 6.01 5.46
CA GLN A 7 7.76 4.85 5.17
C GLN A 7 7.06 3.77 4.31
N ARG A 8 6.09 4.17 3.49
CA ARG A 8 5.35 3.29 2.59
C ARG A 8 5.87 3.52 1.18
N GLY A 9 6.12 2.42 0.47
CA GLY A 9 6.39 2.49 -0.97
C GLY A 9 5.17 3.06 -1.67
N CYS A 10 5.36 4.13 -2.43
CA CYS A 10 4.31 4.71 -3.25
C CYS A 10 4.59 4.40 -4.72
N THR A 11 3.53 4.01 -5.42
CA THR A 11 3.60 3.72 -6.85
C THR A 11 2.84 4.80 -7.58
N VAL A 12 3.46 5.41 -8.60
CA VAL A 12 2.75 6.29 -9.52
C VAL A 12 2.17 5.43 -10.63
N ILE A 13 0.87 5.59 -10.88
CA ILE A 13 0.14 4.96 -11.98
C ILE A 13 -0.18 6.04 -13.00
N ASN A 14 0.24 5.86 -14.25
CA ASN A 14 -0.18 6.70 -15.36
C ASN A 14 -1.46 6.11 -15.96
N GLY A 15 -2.51 6.92 -16.06
CA GLY A 15 -3.79 6.57 -16.66
C GLY A 15 -4.23 7.60 -17.69
N SER A 16 -5.35 7.30 -18.34
CA SER A 16 -6.03 8.21 -19.25
C SER A 16 -7.50 8.27 -18.87
N GLY A 17 -8.06 9.48 -18.84
CA GLY A 17 -9.49 9.67 -18.61
C GLY A 17 -10.28 9.12 -19.78
N PHE A 18 -11.18 8.16 -19.54
CA PHE A 18 -11.91 7.48 -20.62
C PHE A 18 -12.73 8.45 -21.49
N TYR A 19 -13.45 9.40 -20.86
CA TYR A 19 -14.26 10.37 -21.58
C TYR A 19 -13.47 11.61 -22.03
N SER A 20 -12.52 12.07 -21.21
CA SER A 20 -11.76 13.30 -21.48
C SER A 20 -10.58 13.08 -22.43
N GLY A 21 -10.04 11.87 -22.51
CA GLY A 21 -8.80 11.54 -23.22
C GLY A 21 -7.53 11.99 -22.49
N GLU A 22 -7.63 12.99 -21.61
CA GLU A 22 -6.51 13.56 -20.85
C GLU A 22 -5.69 12.52 -20.05
N GLU A 23 -4.37 12.72 -20.02
CA GLU A 23 -3.48 11.96 -19.15
C GLU A 23 -3.70 12.32 -17.69
N VAL A 24 -3.71 11.31 -16.83
CA VAL A 24 -3.83 11.45 -15.39
C VAL A 24 -2.76 10.64 -14.69
N LYS A 25 -2.15 11.21 -13.65
CA LYS A 25 -1.20 10.52 -12.78
C LYS A 25 -1.83 10.29 -11.42
N MET A 26 -1.86 9.05 -10.98
CA MET A 26 -2.44 8.63 -9.70
C MET A 26 -1.35 8.13 -8.76
N LEU A 27 -1.43 8.50 -7.49
CA LEU A 27 -0.58 7.93 -6.45
C LEU A 27 -1.28 6.75 -5.77
N PHE A 28 -0.69 5.57 -5.85
CA PHE A 28 -1.14 4.36 -5.18
C PHE A 28 -0.29 4.10 -3.94
N VAL A 29 -0.92 4.01 -2.78
CA VAL A 29 -0.26 3.87 -1.48
C VAL A 29 -0.88 2.71 -0.72
N LEU A 30 -0.04 1.76 -0.27
CA LEU A 30 -0.44 0.76 0.72
C LEU A 30 -0.14 1.33 2.11
N ALA A 31 -1.18 1.44 2.94
CA ALA A 31 -1.06 1.93 4.30
C ALA A 31 -1.95 1.12 5.25
N LYS A 32 -1.58 1.07 6.53
CA LYS A 32 -2.44 0.50 7.57
C LYS A 32 -3.65 1.41 7.77
N ARG A 33 -4.80 0.83 8.14
CA ARG A 33 -6.01 1.59 8.47
C ARG A 33 -5.77 2.67 9.53
N SER A 34 -4.89 2.40 10.51
CA SER A 34 -4.52 3.37 11.55
C SER A 34 -3.76 4.59 11.03
N GLU A 35 -3.15 4.51 9.83
CA GLU A 35 -2.37 5.59 9.23
C GLU A 35 -3.23 6.51 8.35
N SER A 36 -4.45 6.09 7.99
CA SER A 36 -5.27 6.78 6.98
C SER A 36 -5.66 8.21 7.38
N GLY A 37 -5.92 8.46 8.67
CA GLY A 37 -6.27 9.80 9.16
C GLY A 37 -5.19 10.82 8.85
N ARG A 38 -3.93 10.50 9.18
CA ARG A 38 -2.77 11.36 8.88
C ARG A 38 -2.57 11.55 7.38
N ILE A 39 -2.77 10.49 6.59
CA ILE A 39 -2.64 10.57 5.12
C ILE A 39 -3.70 11.51 4.54
N PHE A 40 -4.95 11.42 4.98
CA PHE A 40 -6.01 12.30 4.48
C PHE A 40 -5.80 13.76 4.90
N SER A 41 -5.36 14.01 6.13
CA SER A 41 -4.98 15.37 6.56
C SER A 41 -3.88 15.94 5.67
N LEU A 42 -2.82 15.16 5.41
CA LEU A 42 -1.71 15.59 4.55
C LEU A 42 -2.16 15.84 3.10
N ILE A 43 -3.02 14.97 2.55
CA ILE A 43 -3.58 15.18 1.21
C ILE A 43 -4.35 16.50 1.18
N ASN A 44 -5.23 16.75 2.15
CA ASN A 44 -6.04 17.96 2.20
C ASN A 44 -5.21 19.24 2.42
N GLU A 45 -4.10 19.15 3.16
CA GLU A 45 -3.14 20.26 3.32
C GLU A 45 -2.41 20.60 2.01
N ILE A 46 -2.13 19.59 1.17
CA ILE A 46 -1.40 19.75 -0.10
C ILE A 46 -2.35 20.16 -1.23
N ASP A 47 -3.46 19.44 -1.37
CA ASP A 47 -4.50 19.65 -2.39
C ASP A 47 -5.89 19.37 -1.79
N PRO A 48 -6.62 20.42 -1.36
CA PRO A 48 -7.96 20.26 -0.79
C PRO A 48 -9.01 19.82 -1.81
N ASN A 49 -8.69 19.85 -3.12
CA ASN A 49 -9.58 19.38 -4.18
C ASN A 49 -9.27 17.95 -4.63
N ALA A 50 -8.28 17.30 -4.01
CA ALA A 50 -7.92 15.93 -4.34
C ALA A 50 -9.09 14.98 -4.06
N PHE A 51 -9.43 14.16 -5.06
CA PHE A 51 -10.33 13.04 -4.86
C PHE A 51 -9.52 11.79 -4.49
N VAL A 52 -10.01 11.03 -3.51
CA VAL A 52 -9.30 9.85 -2.99
C VAL A 52 -10.25 8.67 -2.97
N SER A 53 -9.82 7.55 -3.56
CA SER A 53 -10.50 6.26 -3.40
C SER A 53 -9.76 5.41 -2.36
N GLN A 54 -10.53 4.82 -1.43
CA GLN A 54 -9.99 3.89 -0.43
C GLN A 54 -10.64 2.53 -0.62
N SER A 55 -9.81 1.51 -0.80
CA SER A 55 -10.24 0.11 -0.92
C SER A 55 -9.58 -0.74 0.14
N ALA A 56 -10.35 -1.63 0.78
CA ALA A 56 -9.82 -2.62 1.70
C ALA A 56 -9.19 -3.78 0.92
N VAL A 57 -8.04 -4.26 1.38
CA VAL A 57 -7.37 -5.46 0.86
C VAL A 57 -7.29 -6.52 1.95
N ILE A 58 -7.24 -7.80 1.55
CA ILE A 58 -7.21 -8.93 2.49
C ILE A 58 -5.94 -8.91 3.36
N GLY A 59 -4.82 -8.49 2.79
CA GLY A 59 -3.57 -8.35 3.53
C GLY A 59 -2.47 -7.76 2.68
N VAL A 60 -1.52 -7.10 3.35
CA VAL A 60 -0.27 -6.61 2.78
C VAL A 60 0.86 -7.21 3.58
N TYR A 61 1.89 -7.72 2.91
CA TYR A 61 2.98 -8.44 3.55
C TYR A 61 4.33 -7.99 3.01
N GLY A 62 5.37 -8.12 3.83
CA GLY A 62 6.73 -7.68 3.48
C GLY A 62 7.04 -6.28 4.02
N LEU A 63 7.90 -5.53 3.33
CA LEU A 63 8.51 -4.27 3.79
C LEU A 63 7.58 -3.36 4.63
N GLY A 64 7.82 -3.28 5.94
CA GLY A 64 7.06 -2.44 6.89
C GLY A 64 5.66 -2.97 7.29
N PHE A 65 5.25 -4.13 6.76
CA PHE A 65 4.02 -4.84 7.08
C PHE A 65 4.32 -6.21 7.72
N ASP A 66 3.28 -7.02 7.91
CA ASP A 66 3.41 -8.34 8.50
C ASP A 66 4.24 -9.26 7.60
N LYS A 67 4.99 -10.18 8.21
CA LYS A 67 5.77 -11.19 7.46
C LYS A 67 4.84 -12.25 6.88
N ILE A 68 5.14 -12.71 5.67
CA ILE A 68 4.50 -13.89 5.10
C ILE A 68 4.92 -15.11 5.93
N LYS A 69 3.96 -15.74 6.63
CA LYS A 69 4.21 -17.00 7.34
C LYS A 69 4.24 -18.14 6.33
N GLN A 70 5.42 -18.69 6.04
CA GLN A 70 5.51 -19.99 5.38
C GLN A 70 5.28 -21.09 6.42
N LYS A 71 4.40 -22.06 6.14
CA LYS A 71 4.36 -23.31 6.92
C LYS A 71 5.68 -24.02 6.69
N GLY A 72 6.54 -24.07 7.70
CA GLY A 72 7.79 -24.82 7.64
C GLY A 72 7.49 -26.29 7.33
N LYS A 73 8.23 -26.87 6.38
CA LYS A 73 8.27 -28.33 6.25
C LYS A 73 8.82 -28.86 7.57
N HIS A 74 8.01 -29.60 8.31
CA HIS A 74 8.47 -30.39 9.45
C HIS A 74 9.44 -31.43 8.88
N LEU A 75 10.75 -31.16 8.92
CA LEU A 75 11.77 -32.15 8.61
C LEU A 75 11.74 -33.16 9.75
N SER A 76 10.97 -34.23 9.59
CA SER A 76 11.05 -35.41 10.44
C SER A 76 12.46 -35.98 10.29
N HIS A 77 13.32 -35.71 11.27
CA HIS A 77 14.51 -36.52 11.49
C HIS A 77 14.03 -37.89 11.96
N SER A 78 13.92 -38.84 11.02
CA SER A 78 13.91 -40.25 11.36
C SER A 78 15.32 -40.62 11.80
N SER A 79 15.57 -40.61 13.10
CA SER A 79 16.70 -41.33 13.69
C SER A 79 16.46 -42.81 13.44
N SER A 80 17.23 -43.40 12.53
CA SER A 80 17.36 -44.85 12.39
C SER A 80 18.02 -45.40 13.66
N ASN A 81 17.37 -46.38 14.28
CA ASN A 81 18.06 -47.33 15.18
C ASN A 81 18.92 -48.29 14.35
#